data_AF-A0A4Q2W689-F1
#
_entry.id   AF-A0A4Q2W689-F1
#
_cell.length_a   1.000
_cell.length_b   1.000
_cell.length_c   1.000
_cell.angle_alpha   90.00
_cell.angle_beta   90.00
_cell.angle_gamma   90.00
#
_symmetry.space_group_name_H-M   'P 1'
#
loop_
_entity.id
_entity.type
_entity.pdbx_description
1 polymer ?
#
loop_
_entity_poly.entity_id
_entity_poly.type
_entity_poly.pdbx_seq_one_letter_code
_entity_poly.pdbx_strand_id
1 'polypeptide(L)'
;MKRVRIDRWGGQLLQAQARSIGSGISRQAFLQTTRRQASTAAASQANEETPTFANPPSPSPERAAESAKLAALHSRLSLSNKIPLETLARALVVPSADKNPSFNNANLAFLGSTFINYHVLEFLVCKWPRLPMAVLYEALRAYSGKESLHQVARRWGVEAAAAPGEEVDPGLLQWAPRDADMQSRWGSVRQESAFTDRFKPRRGISSRVVYDNAFGDPVNVEKMSSEEGYKYYQHEAYSSFVQAVVGAVYTHSGQDAARDFVKAHVLARQVDVSTMFEFKLPTRELSMLCAREGFEAPIARLESETGRHSRTPVFIVGIYSGSEKLGEGGGPSLDIARWKASMNALKAWYLYSPGNKVRVPSDMYEPDAKRWKAPHIDIGEVI
;
A
#
# COMPACT_ATOMS: atom_id res chain seq x y z
N MET A 1 -21.98 30.22 51.32
CA MET A 1 -20.87 30.18 52.30
C MET A 1 -19.57 29.89 51.54
N LYS A 2 -18.56 30.78 51.75
CA LYS A 2 -17.12 30.75 51.41
C LYS A 2 -16.69 30.17 50.04
N ARG A 3 -16.52 30.99 48.97
CA ARG A 3 -15.36 31.86 48.57
C ARG A 3 -14.07 31.04 48.35
N VAL A 4 -13.39 31.11 47.20
CA VAL A 4 -12.56 32.26 46.75
C VAL A 4 -12.54 32.42 45.21
N ARG A 5 -12.50 33.70 44.77
CA ARG A 5 -12.28 34.23 43.41
C ARG A 5 -10.86 34.80 43.29
N ILE A 6 -10.30 34.84 42.07
CA ILE A 6 -9.37 35.88 41.55
C ILE A 6 -9.63 35.95 40.01
N ASP A 7 -10.46 36.89 39.52
CA ASP A 7 -10.14 38.17 38.85
C ASP A 7 -9.23 38.03 37.59
N ARG A 8 -9.75 38.06 36.35
CA ARG A 8 -10.17 39.19 35.47
C ARG A 8 -9.06 40.21 35.13
N TRP A 9 -8.76 40.32 33.83
CA TRP A 9 -8.41 41.49 32.96
C TRP A 9 -7.46 41.01 31.85
N GLY A 10 -7.66 41.22 30.54
CA GLY A 10 -8.39 42.25 29.80
C GLY A 10 -7.44 43.39 29.45
N GLY A 11 -6.91 43.44 28.22
CA GLY A 11 -6.10 44.58 27.75
C GLY A 11 -5.38 44.36 26.41
N GLN A 12 -5.92 44.99 25.37
CA GLN A 12 -5.41 45.10 24.00
C GLN A 12 -4.27 46.14 23.87
N LEU A 13 -3.50 45.99 22.79
CA LEU A 13 -2.77 47.01 22.02
C LEU A 13 -1.54 47.68 22.65
N LEU A 14 -0.38 47.52 22.00
CA LEU A 14 0.25 48.59 21.19
C LEU A 14 1.55 48.10 20.53
N GLN A 15 1.64 48.30 19.22
CA GLN A 15 2.87 48.24 18.43
C GLN A 15 3.78 49.40 18.82
N ALA A 16 5.10 49.15 18.85
CA ALA A 16 6.10 50.20 18.76
C ALA A 16 7.27 49.72 17.89
N GLN A 17 7.32 50.23 16.66
CA GLN A 17 8.52 50.23 15.83
C GLN A 17 9.52 51.25 16.39
N ALA A 18 10.79 50.88 16.49
CA ALA A 18 11.88 51.85 16.66
C ALA A 18 12.91 51.65 15.54
N ARG A 19 13.06 52.70 14.73
CA ARG A 19 14.04 52.85 13.65
C ARG A 19 15.44 52.97 14.22
N SER A 20 16.42 52.39 13.53
CA SER A 20 17.85 52.60 13.75
C SER A 20 18.30 53.93 13.12
N ILE A 21 19.04 54.72 13.89
CA ILE A 21 19.86 55.85 13.42
C ILE A 21 21.29 55.58 13.90
N GLY A 22 22.25 55.72 12.99
CA GLY A 22 23.65 55.38 13.20
C GLY A 22 24.54 56.53 13.67
N SER A 23 25.82 56.17 13.80
CA SER A 23 27.02 56.95 14.16
C SER A 23 27.17 57.27 15.65
N GLY A 24 28.32 57.11 16.30
CA GLY A 24 29.63 56.62 15.86
C GLY A 24 30.66 57.06 16.89
N ILE A 25 31.38 56.13 17.54
CA ILE A 25 32.53 56.46 18.40
C ILE A 25 33.61 55.40 18.19
N SER A 26 34.84 55.86 17.91
CA SER A 26 36.02 55.06 17.61
C SER A 26 36.96 54.99 18.82
N ARG A 27 37.53 53.79 18.99
CA ARG A 27 38.85 53.42 19.56
C ARG A 27 39.11 53.67 21.05
N GLN A 28 39.46 52.59 21.74
CA GLN A 28 40.85 52.37 22.20
C GLN A 28 41.12 50.88 22.43
N ALA A 29 42.37 50.49 22.19
CA ALA A 29 42.87 49.12 22.13
C ALA A 29 43.11 48.53 23.53
N PHE A 30 42.72 47.26 23.72
CA PHE A 30 43.14 46.47 24.87
C PHE A 30 43.69 45.11 24.40
N LEU A 31 45.01 45.01 24.56
CA LEU A 31 45.91 43.85 24.71
C LEU A 31 45.36 42.46 24.33
N GLN A 32 46.02 41.86 23.33
CA GLN A 32 45.90 40.45 22.97
C GLN A 32 46.41 39.55 24.11
N THR A 33 45.51 38.89 24.82
CA THR A 33 45.83 37.68 25.60
C THR A 33 45.70 36.46 24.71
N THR A 34 46.84 35.89 24.31
CA THR A 34 46.94 34.61 23.64
C THR A 34 46.56 33.48 24.59
N ARG A 35 45.34 32.97 24.45
CA ARG A 35 44.93 31.71 25.10
C ARG A 35 45.50 30.55 24.28
N ARG A 36 46.60 29.97 24.75
CA ARG A 36 47.10 28.67 24.29
C ARG A 36 46.07 27.60 24.68
N GLN A 37 45.37 27.04 23.70
CA GLN A 37 44.69 25.77 23.86
C GLN A 37 45.68 24.67 23.50
N ALA A 38 46.00 23.81 24.47
CA ALA A 38 46.69 22.57 24.22
C ALA A 38 45.73 21.66 23.44
N SER A 39 45.97 21.50 22.14
CA SER A 39 45.44 20.38 21.38
C SER A 39 46.07 19.11 21.94
N THR A 40 45.32 18.31 22.68
CA THR A 40 45.65 16.89 22.82
C THR A 40 45.65 16.31 21.42
N ALA A 41 46.84 16.01 20.92
CA ALA A 41 46.99 15.29 19.66
C ALA A 41 46.11 14.05 19.72
N ALA A 42 45.16 13.94 18.78
CA ALA A 42 44.52 12.68 18.50
C ALA A 42 45.64 11.66 18.31
N ALA A 43 45.65 10.63 19.15
CA ALA A 43 46.56 9.51 18.99
C ALA A 43 46.51 9.10 17.52
N SER A 44 47.67 9.14 16.87
CA SER A 44 47.87 8.59 15.54
C SER A 44 47.25 7.21 15.54
N GLN A 45 46.11 7.07 14.86
CA GLN A 45 45.57 5.78 14.50
C GLN A 45 46.71 5.10 13.75
N ALA A 46 47.27 4.06 14.35
CA ALA A 46 48.17 3.18 13.65
C ALA A 46 47.41 2.76 12.39
N ASN A 47 47.98 3.07 11.22
CA ASN A 47 47.62 2.40 9.99
C ASN A 47 48.05 0.95 10.16
N GLU A 48 47.27 0.17 10.91
CA GLU A 48 47.15 -1.25 10.64
C GLU A 48 46.49 -1.31 9.27
N GLU A 49 47.29 -1.66 8.26
CA GLU A 49 46.78 -2.17 7.00
C GLU A 49 46.01 -3.44 7.32
N THR A 50 44.74 -3.28 7.72
CA THR A 50 43.80 -4.39 7.78
C THR A 50 43.78 -5.02 6.39
N PRO A 51 44.05 -6.33 6.26
CA PRO A 51 43.88 -7.00 4.99
C PRO A 51 42.46 -6.70 4.50
N THR A 52 42.33 -6.26 3.25
CA THR A 52 41.06 -5.95 2.60
C THR A 52 40.23 -7.23 2.44
N PHE A 53 39.75 -7.79 3.54
CA PHE A 53 38.57 -8.63 3.51
C PHE A 53 37.43 -7.70 3.13
N ALA A 54 36.82 -7.94 1.97
CA ALA A 54 35.64 -7.18 1.58
C ALA A 54 34.61 -7.36 2.71
N ASN A 55 34.24 -6.26 3.37
CA ASN A 55 33.23 -6.29 4.43
C ASN A 55 31.97 -6.99 3.86
N PRO A 56 31.39 -7.95 4.59
CA PRO A 56 30.18 -8.62 4.15
C PRO A 56 29.06 -7.60 3.88
N PRO A 57 28.19 -7.87 2.89
CA PRO A 57 27.15 -6.94 2.45
C PRO A 57 26.03 -6.74 3.49
N SER A 58 25.91 -7.67 4.45
CA SER A 58 24.88 -7.71 5.48
C SER A 58 25.49 -8.22 6.80
N PRO A 59 24.90 -7.88 7.96
CA PRO A 59 25.43 -8.30 9.27
C PRO A 59 25.30 -9.82 9.48
N SER A 60 26.17 -10.37 10.32
CA SER A 60 26.12 -11.80 10.66
C SER A 60 24.82 -12.18 11.37
N PRO A 61 24.30 -13.41 11.18
CA PRO A 61 23.08 -13.86 11.85
C PRO A 61 23.16 -13.82 13.38
N GLU A 62 24.32 -14.11 13.96
CA GLU A 62 24.53 -14.12 15.42
C GLU A 62 24.29 -12.73 16.04
N ARG A 63 24.59 -11.66 15.30
CA ARG A 63 24.38 -10.28 15.74
C ARG A 63 22.90 -9.91 15.90
N ALA A 64 21.99 -10.72 15.34
CA ALA A 64 20.55 -10.51 15.51
C ALA A 64 20.11 -10.60 16.97
N ALA A 65 20.77 -11.44 17.78
CA ALA A 65 20.44 -11.63 19.19
C ALA A 65 20.79 -10.39 20.05
N GLU A 66 21.76 -9.59 19.62
CA GLU A 66 22.20 -8.37 20.33
C GLU A 66 21.34 -7.14 20.01
N SER A 67 20.50 -7.21 18.96
CA SER A 67 19.71 -6.09 18.48
C SER A 67 18.46 -5.84 19.33
N ALA A 68 18.44 -4.71 20.05
CA ALA A 68 17.24 -4.25 20.74
C ALA A 68 16.10 -3.89 19.78
N LYS A 69 16.42 -3.41 18.56
CA LYS A 69 15.41 -3.06 17.55
C LYS A 69 14.65 -4.30 17.05
N LEU A 70 15.34 -5.41 16.84
CA LEU A 70 14.71 -6.68 16.47
C LEU A 70 13.81 -7.24 17.57
N ALA A 71 14.29 -7.26 18.82
CA ALA A 71 13.48 -7.70 19.95
C ALA A 71 12.22 -6.84 20.13
N ALA A 72 12.33 -5.52 19.95
CA ALA A 72 11.21 -4.60 19.99
C ALA A 72 10.22 -4.81 18.82
N LEU A 73 10.73 -5.08 17.61
CA LEU A 73 9.89 -5.40 16.44
C LEU A 73 9.14 -6.73 16.65
N HIS A 74 9.83 -7.77 17.11
CA HIS A 74 9.25 -9.09 17.37
C HIS A 74 8.10 -9.02 18.37
N SER A 75 8.30 -8.32 19.49
CA SER A 75 7.27 -8.12 20.51
C SER A 75 6.11 -7.24 20.03
N ARG A 76 6.38 -6.15 19.28
CA ARG A 76 5.34 -5.25 18.74
C ARG A 76 4.39 -5.98 17.78
N LEU A 77 4.93 -6.88 16.96
CA LEU A 77 4.16 -7.71 16.03
C LEU A 77 3.48 -8.91 16.70
N SER A 78 3.73 -9.13 18.00
CA SER A 78 3.23 -10.28 18.76
C SER A 78 3.57 -11.61 18.07
N LEU A 79 4.78 -11.71 17.51
CA LEU A 79 5.24 -12.93 16.84
C LEU A 79 5.43 -14.06 17.85
N SER A 80 5.24 -15.30 17.38
CA SER A 80 5.41 -16.48 18.23
C SER A 80 6.88 -16.72 18.55
N ASN A 81 7.17 -17.28 19.72
CA ASN A 81 8.53 -17.65 20.12
C ASN A 81 9.16 -18.75 19.22
N LYS A 82 8.39 -19.33 18.29
CA LYS A 82 8.90 -20.28 17.29
C LYS A 82 9.70 -19.60 16.19
N ILE A 83 9.51 -18.29 16.01
CA ILE A 83 10.21 -17.48 15.01
C ILE A 83 11.47 -16.92 15.67
N PRO A 84 12.66 -17.38 15.27
CA PRO A 84 13.91 -16.90 15.86
C PRO A 84 14.24 -15.49 15.33
N LEU A 85 14.99 -14.71 16.11
CA LEU A 85 15.34 -13.32 15.76
C LEU A 85 16.20 -13.25 14.48
N GLU A 86 16.97 -14.30 14.21
CA GLU A 86 17.80 -14.50 13.04
C GLU A 86 16.96 -14.57 11.75
N THR A 87 15.79 -15.24 11.80
CA THR A 87 14.86 -15.26 10.65
C THR A 87 14.25 -13.88 10.43
N LEU A 88 13.94 -13.15 11.51
CA LEU A 88 13.41 -11.80 11.41
C LEU A 88 14.46 -10.81 10.88
N ALA A 89 15.72 -10.97 11.28
CA ALA A 89 16.85 -10.22 10.73
C ALA A 89 17.01 -10.48 9.23
N ARG A 90 16.96 -11.76 8.82
CA ARG A 90 16.99 -12.13 7.39
C ARG A 90 15.87 -11.47 6.60
N ALA A 91 14.67 -11.33 7.17
CA ALA A 91 13.55 -10.67 6.49
C ALA A 91 13.82 -9.19 6.15
N LEU A 92 14.70 -8.52 6.89
CA LEU A 92 15.10 -7.11 6.69
C LEU A 92 16.22 -6.92 5.66
N VAL A 93 16.84 -8.00 5.17
CA VAL A 93 17.91 -7.93 4.17
C VAL A 93 17.31 -8.15 2.77
N VAL A 94 17.18 -7.08 1.99
CA VAL A 94 16.60 -7.12 0.64
C VAL A 94 17.66 -7.57 -0.37
N PRO A 95 17.32 -8.24 -1.50
CA PRO A 95 18.32 -8.77 -2.42
C PRO A 95 19.15 -7.71 -3.15
N SER A 96 18.68 -6.46 -3.13
CA SER A 96 19.46 -5.30 -3.58
C SER A 96 20.69 -5.03 -2.70
N ALA A 97 20.61 -5.36 -1.40
CA ALA A 97 21.69 -5.23 -0.43
C ALA A 97 22.61 -6.45 -0.49
N ASP A 98 22.04 -7.65 -0.41
CA ASP A 98 22.79 -8.92 -0.46
C ASP A 98 22.32 -9.81 -1.62
N LYS A 99 23.24 -10.13 -2.53
CA LYS A 99 22.96 -10.99 -3.68
C LYS A 99 22.79 -12.47 -3.30
N ASN A 100 23.29 -12.89 -2.14
CA ASN A 100 23.25 -14.29 -1.74
C ASN A 100 21.82 -14.70 -1.32
N PRO A 101 21.18 -15.69 -2.00
CA PRO A 101 19.82 -16.13 -1.67
C PRO A 101 19.65 -16.68 -0.25
N SER A 102 20.74 -17.13 0.38
CA SER A 102 20.72 -17.67 1.74
C SER A 102 20.57 -16.59 2.82
N PHE A 103 21.08 -15.38 2.56
CA PHE A 103 21.11 -14.28 3.54
C PHE A 103 20.08 -13.18 3.23
N ASN A 104 19.53 -13.15 2.02
CA ASN A 104 18.47 -12.22 1.67
C ASN A 104 17.06 -12.79 1.91
N ASN A 105 16.08 -11.90 1.82
CA ASN A 105 14.67 -12.16 2.06
C ASN A 105 13.89 -12.63 0.81
N ALA A 106 14.54 -12.82 -0.35
CA ALA A 106 13.85 -13.05 -1.63
C ALA A 106 12.86 -14.22 -1.59
N ASN A 107 13.30 -15.35 -1.03
CA ASN A 107 12.53 -16.59 -0.97
C ASN A 107 11.38 -16.50 0.06
N LEU A 108 11.62 -15.83 1.19
CA LEU A 108 10.58 -15.57 2.19
C LEU A 108 9.52 -14.61 1.63
N ALA A 109 9.95 -13.56 0.94
CA ALA A 109 9.08 -12.61 0.28
C ALA A 109 8.25 -13.27 -0.82
N PHE A 110 8.83 -14.17 -1.62
CA PHE A 110 8.09 -14.95 -2.62
C PHE A 110 6.91 -15.70 -1.98
N LEU A 111 7.20 -16.48 -0.94
CA LEU A 111 6.23 -17.31 -0.26
C LEU A 111 5.13 -16.46 0.39
N GLY A 112 5.52 -15.40 1.12
CA GLY A 112 4.55 -14.53 1.77
C GLY A 112 3.73 -13.71 0.77
N SER A 113 4.30 -13.29 -0.37
CA SER A 113 3.54 -12.61 -1.42
C SER A 113 2.46 -13.50 -2.01
N THR A 114 2.76 -14.79 -2.25
CA THR A 114 1.81 -15.78 -2.72
C THR A 114 0.68 -15.96 -1.71
N PHE A 115 1.04 -16.06 -0.43
CA PHE A 115 0.10 -16.26 0.67
C PHE A 115 -0.84 -15.05 0.87
N ILE A 116 -0.28 -13.83 0.90
CA ILE A 116 -1.05 -12.59 1.01
C ILE A 116 -2.01 -12.47 -0.18
N ASN A 117 -1.51 -12.62 -1.41
CA ASN A 117 -2.32 -12.45 -2.61
C ASN A 117 -3.45 -13.48 -2.68
N TYR A 118 -3.19 -14.73 -2.32
CA TYR A 118 -4.20 -15.78 -2.26
C TYR A 118 -5.33 -15.44 -1.27
N HIS A 119 -4.98 -15.10 -0.02
CA HIS A 119 -5.96 -14.80 1.02
C HIS A 119 -6.73 -13.50 0.79
N VAL A 120 -6.10 -12.50 0.17
CA VAL A 120 -6.80 -11.27 -0.21
C VAL A 120 -7.75 -11.55 -1.38
N LEU A 121 -7.31 -12.28 -2.40
CA LEU A 121 -8.13 -12.58 -3.57
C LEU A 121 -9.35 -13.43 -3.21
N GLU A 122 -9.19 -14.48 -2.41
CA GLU A 122 -10.34 -15.31 -1.99
C GLU A 122 -11.37 -14.47 -1.20
N PHE A 123 -10.90 -13.53 -0.37
CA PHE A 123 -11.75 -12.64 0.38
C PHE A 123 -12.51 -11.68 -0.55
N LEU A 124 -11.82 -11.07 -1.53
CA LEU A 124 -12.44 -10.16 -2.49
C LEU A 124 -13.51 -10.86 -3.32
N VAL A 125 -13.22 -12.05 -3.86
CA VAL A 125 -14.16 -12.81 -4.69
C VAL A 125 -15.37 -13.28 -3.88
N CYS A 126 -15.17 -13.71 -2.64
CA CYS A 126 -16.30 -14.10 -1.80
C CYS A 126 -17.14 -12.89 -1.35
N LYS A 127 -16.49 -11.76 -1.05
CA LYS A 127 -17.16 -10.53 -0.60
C LYS A 127 -17.92 -9.81 -1.70
N TRP A 128 -17.34 -9.74 -2.90
CA TRP A 128 -17.89 -9.07 -4.08
C TRP A 128 -17.78 -9.99 -5.30
N PRO A 129 -18.68 -10.98 -5.43
CA PRO A 129 -18.58 -12.01 -6.48
C PRO A 129 -18.80 -11.48 -7.90
N ARG A 130 -19.32 -10.27 -8.06
CA ARG A 130 -19.63 -9.64 -9.34
C ARG A 130 -18.59 -8.59 -9.75
N LEU A 131 -17.46 -8.50 -9.06
CA LEU A 131 -16.52 -7.41 -9.27
C LEU A 131 -15.87 -7.49 -10.68
N PRO A 132 -15.90 -6.40 -11.47
CA PRO A 132 -15.19 -6.31 -12.74
C PRO A 132 -13.70 -6.62 -12.59
N MET A 133 -13.09 -7.24 -13.60
CA MET A 133 -11.73 -7.75 -13.48
C MET A 133 -10.70 -6.61 -13.27
N ALA A 134 -10.90 -5.48 -13.94
CA ALA A 134 -10.06 -4.30 -13.76
C ALA A 134 -10.12 -3.77 -12.31
N VAL A 135 -11.32 -3.70 -11.73
CA VAL A 135 -11.53 -3.24 -10.35
C VAL A 135 -10.98 -4.26 -9.35
N LEU A 136 -11.07 -5.56 -9.65
CA LEU A 136 -10.49 -6.62 -8.82
C LEU A 136 -8.97 -6.48 -8.70
N TYR A 137 -8.27 -6.16 -9.79
CA TYR A 137 -6.82 -5.90 -9.75
C TYR A 137 -6.46 -4.69 -8.90
N GLU A 138 -7.20 -3.58 -9.04
CA GLU A 138 -6.97 -2.37 -8.22
C GLU A 138 -7.32 -2.59 -6.76
N ALA A 139 -8.38 -3.34 -6.46
CA ALA A 139 -8.74 -3.74 -5.10
C ALA A 139 -7.65 -4.61 -4.49
N LEU A 140 -7.17 -5.62 -5.22
CA LEU A 140 -6.05 -6.46 -4.79
C LEU A 140 -4.79 -5.61 -4.55
N ARG A 141 -4.45 -4.69 -5.45
CA ARG A 141 -3.32 -3.75 -5.28
C ARG A 141 -3.49 -2.83 -4.07
N ALA A 142 -4.70 -2.36 -3.78
CA ALA A 142 -4.95 -1.52 -2.62
C ALA A 142 -4.72 -2.27 -1.29
N TYR A 143 -4.90 -3.60 -1.27
CA TYR A 143 -4.58 -4.44 -0.11
C TYR A 143 -3.14 -4.97 -0.12
N SER A 144 -2.65 -5.57 -1.20
CA SER A 144 -1.34 -6.26 -1.19
C SER A 144 -0.28 -5.61 -2.08
N GLY A 145 -0.58 -4.47 -2.69
CA GLY A 145 0.36 -3.71 -3.49
C GLY A 145 1.45 -3.05 -2.65
N LYS A 146 2.58 -2.76 -3.30
CA LYS A 146 3.80 -2.25 -2.67
C LYS A 146 3.61 -0.99 -1.82
N GLU A 147 2.78 -0.05 -2.27
CA GLU A 147 2.51 1.20 -1.54
C GLU A 147 1.75 0.92 -0.25
N SER A 148 0.77 0.03 -0.32
CA SER A 148 -0.07 -0.35 0.79
C SER A 148 0.71 -1.14 1.84
N LEU A 149 1.60 -2.05 1.41
CA LEU A 149 2.49 -2.81 2.30
C LEU A 149 3.60 -1.94 2.87
N HIS A 150 4.10 -0.96 2.12
CA HIS A 150 5.01 0.05 2.65
C HIS A 150 4.41 0.81 3.83
N GLN A 151 3.14 1.24 3.72
CA GLN A 151 2.44 1.88 4.84
C GLN A 151 2.30 0.95 6.05
N VAL A 152 2.03 -0.34 5.83
CA VAL A 152 1.98 -1.35 6.91
C VAL A 152 3.35 -1.46 7.60
N ALA A 153 4.42 -1.60 6.84
CA ALA A 153 5.78 -1.68 7.37
C ALA A 153 6.18 -0.42 8.17
N ARG A 154 5.80 0.77 7.68
CA ARG A 154 6.00 2.04 8.41
C ARG A 154 5.23 2.07 9.73
N ARG A 155 3.99 1.58 9.75
CA ARG A 155 3.19 1.46 10.99
C ARG A 155 3.79 0.46 11.99
N TRP A 156 4.49 -0.55 11.51
CA TRP A 156 5.26 -1.47 12.35
C TRP A 156 6.52 -0.82 12.95
N GLY A 157 6.87 0.42 12.56
CA GLY A 157 8.05 1.12 13.05
C GLY A 157 9.36 0.63 12.43
N VAL A 158 9.31 0.13 11.19
CA VAL A 158 10.52 -0.25 10.45
C VAL A 158 11.19 0.97 9.86
N GLU A 159 12.49 1.07 10.12
CA GLU A 159 13.37 2.13 9.64
C GLU A 159 14.32 1.54 8.58
N ALA A 160 14.62 2.34 7.55
CA ALA A 160 15.63 1.95 6.56
C ALA A 160 17.02 2.36 7.03
N ALA A 161 18.00 1.50 6.76
CA ALA A 161 19.41 1.86 6.84
C ALA A 161 19.75 2.92 5.79
N ALA A 162 20.74 3.77 6.08
CA ALA A 162 21.21 4.78 5.12
C ALA A 162 21.92 4.14 3.92
N ALA A 163 22.72 3.11 4.19
CA ALA A 163 23.35 2.24 3.20
C ALA A 163 23.40 0.81 3.76
N PRO A 164 23.39 -0.23 2.92
CA PRO A 164 23.60 -1.60 3.36
C PRO A 164 25.07 -1.82 3.76
N GLY A 165 25.30 -2.58 4.82
CA GLY A 165 26.64 -2.89 5.34
C GLY A 165 26.58 -3.76 6.59
N GLU A 166 27.71 -4.39 6.92
CA GLU A 166 27.88 -5.23 8.11
C GLU A 166 27.73 -4.44 9.43
N GLU A 167 28.16 -3.18 9.41
CA GLU A 167 28.18 -2.31 10.57
C GLU A 167 26.78 -1.93 11.07
N VAL A 168 25.78 -2.08 10.20
CA VAL A 168 24.41 -1.67 10.45
C VAL A 168 23.73 -2.66 11.39
N ASP A 169 22.97 -2.13 12.35
CA ASP A 169 22.11 -2.94 13.22
C ASP A 169 21.15 -3.82 12.38
N PRO A 170 21.13 -5.16 12.58
CA PRO A 170 20.21 -6.08 11.93
C PRO A 170 18.73 -5.69 12.00
N GLY A 171 18.33 -4.85 12.96
CA GLY A 171 16.97 -4.33 13.11
C GLY A 171 16.56 -3.23 12.12
N LEU A 172 17.44 -2.83 11.21
CA LEU A 172 17.17 -1.84 10.16
C LEU A 172 16.94 -2.54 8.81
N LEU A 173 16.02 -2.02 8.00
CA LEU A 173 15.77 -2.50 6.64
C LEU A 173 16.93 -2.10 5.73
N GLN A 174 17.65 -3.08 5.20
CA GLN A 174 18.82 -2.88 4.36
C GLN A 174 18.45 -3.10 2.90
N TRP A 175 18.60 -2.05 2.08
CA TRP A 175 18.31 -2.08 0.65
C TRP A 175 19.16 -1.02 -0.07
N ALA A 176 19.24 -1.14 -1.39
CA ALA A 176 19.89 -0.16 -2.25
C ALA A 176 18.96 0.19 -3.42
N PRO A 177 19.00 1.43 -3.97
CA PRO A 177 18.13 1.89 -5.06
C PRO A 177 18.59 1.33 -6.41
N ARG A 178 18.59 0.01 -6.53
CA ARG A 178 19.00 -0.77 -7.70
C ARG A 178 18.12 -2.00 -7.78
N ASP A 179 18.05 -2.58 -8.97
CA ASP A 179 17.34 -3.84 -9.15
C ASP A 179 18.00 -4.96 -8.34
N ALA A 180 17.13 -5.71 -7.69
CA ALA A 180 17.42 -7.07 -7.34
C ALA A 180 17.28 -7.90 -8.62
N ASP A 181 18.37 -8.39 -9.20
CA ASP A 181 18.39 -9.27 -10.37
C ASP A 181 17.78 -10.67 -10.08
N MET A 182 16.76 -10.75 -9.21
CA MET A 182 16.09 -11.97 -8.79
C MET A 182 14.61 -11.91 -9.18
N GLN A 183 14.23 -12.77 -10.13
CA GLN A 183 12.85 -12.87 -10.58
C GLN A 183 12.03 -13.72 -9.59
N SER A 184 11.38 -13.03 -8.65
CA SER A 184 10.54 -13.64 -7.60
C SER A 184 9.05 -13.46 -7.89
N ARG A 185 8.64 -13.43 -9.17
CA ARG A 185 7.25 -13.11 -9.53
C ARG A 185 6.73 -14.06 -10.60
N TRP A 186 5.47 -14.44 -10.45
CA TRP A 186 4.69 -15.12 -11.48
C TRP A 186 4.38 -14.17 -12.63
N GLY A 187 4.18 -14.73 -13.82
CA GLY A 187 3.96 -14.00 -15.08
C GLY A 187 5.08 -14.27 -16.08
N SER A 188 4.81 -14.00 -17.36
CA SER A 188 5.77 -14.21 -18.44
C SER A 188 5.96 -12.92 -19.21
N VAL A 189 7.20 -12.64 -19.60
CA VAL A 189 7.51 -11.49 -20.44
C VAL A 189 6.84 -11.71 -21.80
N ARG A 190 5.92 -10.82 -22.17
CA ARG A 190 5.24 -10.87 -23.46
C ARG A 190 6.24 -10.55 -24.57
N GLN A 191 6.17 -11.25 -25.69
CA GLN A 191 6.94 -10.89 -26.90
C GLN A 191 6.69 -9.43 -27.30
N GLU A 192 5.47 -8.96 -27.07
CA GLU A 192 5.05 -7.60 -27.36
C GLU A 192 5.76 -6.52 -26.56
N SER A 193 6.40 -6.85 -25.42
CA SER A 193 7.15 -5.85 -24.65
C SER A 193 8.43 -5.38 -25.35
N ALA A 194 8.85 -6.07 -26.42
CA ALA A 194 9.98 -5.64 -27.24
C ALA A 194 9.59 -4.56 -28.27
N PHE A 195 8.29 -4.37 -28.54
CA PHE A 195 7.84 -3.31 -29.44
C PHE A 195 8.05 -1.93 -28.78
N THR A 196 8.77 -1.06 -29.47
CA THR A 196 9.09 0.30 -29.01
C THR A 196 7.83 1.14 -28.76
N ASP A 197 7.93 2.16 -27.91
CA ASP A 197 6.88 3.13 -27.54
C ASP A 197 5.98 3.65 -28.68
N ARG A 198 6.44 3.63 -29.93
CA ARG A 198 5.68 4.06 -31.10
C ARG A 198 4.45 3.20 -31.39
N PHE A 199 4.46 1.92 -31.02
CA PHE A 199 3.33 1.02 -31.22
C PHE A 199 3.04 0.25 -29.93
N LYS A 200 2.02 0.71 -29.19
CA LYS A 200 1.55 0.02 -27.97
C LYS A 200 0.40 -0.91 -28.35
N PRO A 201 0.62 -2.24 -28.46
CA PRO A 201 -0.44 -3.18 -28.81
C PRO A 201 -1.53 -3.21 -27.74
N ARG A 202 -2.75 -3.56 -28.15
CA ARG A 202 -3.90 -3.67 -27.24
C ARG A 202 -3.69 -4.86 -26.29
N ARG A 203 -3.56 -4.58 -24.99
CA ARG A 203 -3.53 -5.61 -23.93
C ARG A 203 -4.95 -5.97 -23.44
N GLY A 204 -5.45 -7.14 -23.84
CA GLY A 204 -6.75 -7.66 -23.41
C GLY A 204 -6.77 -8.10 -21.94
N ILE A 205 -7.92 -7.95 -21.26
CA ILE A 205 -8.06 -8.22 -19.81
C ILE A 205 -7.88 -9.70 -19.45
N SER A 206 -8.42 -10.61 -20.26
CA SER A 206 -8.28 -12.07 -20.08
C SER A 206 -6.82 -12.51 -20.15
N SER A 207 -6.05 -11.93 -21.06
CA SER A 207 -4.63 -12.27 -21.22
C SER A 207 -3.79 -11.86 -19.99
N ARG A 208 -4.25 -10.89 -19.18
CA ARG A 208 -3.50 -10.42 -18.00
C ARG A 208 -3.43 -11.47 -16.90
N VAL A 209 -4.44 -12.34 -16.80
CA VAL A 209 -4.50 -13.40 -15.78
C VAL A 209 -3.31 -14.35 -15.86
N VAL A 210 -2.81 -14.60 -17.08
CA VAL A 210 -1.74 -15.58 -17.35
C VAL A 210 -0.38 -14.91 -17.48
N TYR A 211 -0.28 -13.84 -18.26
CA TYR A 211 1.01 -13.28 -18.64
C TYR A 211 1.49 -12.15 -17.71
N ASP A 212 0.57 -11.39 -17.13
CA ASP A 212 0.92 -10.24 -16.29
C ASP A 212 1.19 -10.70 -14.85
N ASN A 213 1.61 -9.77 -13.99
CA ASN A 213 1.79 -10.05 -12.57
C ASN A 213 0.42 -10.21 -11.86
N ALA A 214 0.45 -10.52 -10.56
CA ALA A 214 -0.75 -10.68 -9.74
C ALA A 214 -1.71 -9.46 -9.74
N PHE A 215 -1.22 -8.28 -10.14
CA PHE A 215 -1.97 -7.02 -10.19
C PHE A 215 -2.35 -6.60 -11.63
N GLY A 216 -2.08 -7.43 -12.64
CA GLY A 216 -2.38 -7.11 -14.05
C GLY A 216 -1.41 -6.10 -14.71
N ASP A 217 -0.23 -5.90 -14.12
CA ASP A 217 0.87 -5.11 -14.70
C ASP A 217 1.84 -5.98 -15.50
N PRO A 218 2.45 -5.43 -16.56
CA PRO A 218 3.50 -6.14 -17.29
C PRO A 218 4.69 -6.45 -16.38
N VAL A 219 5.34 -7.60 -16.61
CA VAL A 219 6.50 -8.05 -15.83
C VAL A 219 7.70 -7.12 -16.01
N ASN A 220 7.89 -6.60 -17.23
CA ASN A 220 8.94 -5.62 -17.53
C ASN A 220 8.34 -4.21 -17.40
N VAL A 221 8.65 -3.52 -16.30
CA VAL A 221 8.22 -2.15 -16.08
C VAL A 221 9.39 -1.24 -16.45
N GLU A 222 9.20 -0.41 -17.47
CA GLU A 222 10.13 0.68 -17.79
C GLU A 222 10.26 1.59 -16.56
N LYS A 223 11.49 1.81 -16.12
CA LYS A 223 11.76 2.50 -14.86
C LYS A 223 11.76 4.01 -15.08
N MET A 224 10.99 4.70 -14.24
CA MET A 224 10.92 6.16 -14.23
C MET A 224 12.19 6.83 -13.66
N SER A 225 12.27 8.14 -13.92
CA SER A 225 13.33 9.08 -13.55
C SER A 225 13.87 8.94 -12.12
N SER A 226 15.08 9.46 -11.86
CA SER A 226 15.87 9.20 -10.65
C SER A 226 15.11 9.34 -9.31
N GLU A 227 14.28 10.37 -9.13
CA GLU A 227 13.55 10.58 -7.87
C GLU A 227 12.36 9.63 -7.68
N GLU A 228 11.58 9.41 -8.74
CA GLU A 228 10.46 8.48 -8.74
C GLU A 228 10.96 7.03 -8.62
N GLY A 229 12.12 6.74 -9.22
CA GLY A 229 12.84 5.49 -9.08
C GLY A 229 13.23 5.19 -7.63
N TYR A 230 13.76 6.17 -6.89
CA TYR A 230 14.11 5.96 -5.48
C TYR A 230 12.88 5.59 -4.63
N LYS A 231 11.75 6.31 -4.80
CA LYS A 231 10.49 5.99 -4.11
C LYS A 231 9.98 4.60 -4.49
N TYR A 232 10.07 4.25 -5.78
CA TYR A 232 9.69 2.93 -6.27
C TYR A 232 10.48 1.82 -5.55
N TYR A 233 11.81 1.91 -5.50
CA TYR A 233 12.66 0.91 -4.84
C TYR A 233 12.45 0.88 -3.34
N GLN A 234 12.18 2.03 -2.72
CA GLN A 234 11.83 2.10 -1.32
C GLN A 234 10.51 1.36 -1.05
N HIS A 235 9.46 1.61 -1.82
CA HIS A 235 8.19 0.88 -1.66
C HIS A 235 8.38 -0.63 -1.88
N GLU A 236 9.18 -1.02 -2.87
CA GLU A 236 9.51 -2.42 -3.12
C GLU A 236 10.23 -3.06 -1.93
N ALA A 237 11.29 -2.44 -1.40
CA ALA A 237 12.04 -2.94 -0.24
C ALA A 237 11.16 -3.17 1.00
N TYR A 238 10.34 -2.18 1.35
CA TYR A 238 9.43 -2.30 2.50
C TYR A 238 8.34 -3.35 2.26
N SER A 239 7.82 -3.44 1.03
CA SER A 239 6.81 -4.45 0.70
C SER A 239 7.37 -5.87 0.75
N SER A 240 8.62 -6.05 0.27
CA SER A 240 9.35 -7.31 0.31
C SER A 240 9.58 -7.76 1.75
N PHE A 241 9.93 -6.84 2.66
CA PHE A 241 10.05 -7.14 4.09
C PHE A 241 8.71 -7.63 4.69
N VAL A 242 7.58 -6.96 4.42
CA VAL A 242 6.27 -7.40 4.96
C VAL A 242 5.90 -8.78 4.44
N GLN A 243 6.12 -9.01 3.14
CA GLN A 243 5.93 -10.33 2.54
C GLN A 243 6.86 -11.36 3.20
N ALA A 244 8.13 -11.03 3.43
CA ALA A 244 9.08 -11.94 4.08
C ALA A 244 8.69 -12.28 5.52
N VAL A 245 8.13 -11.33 6.29
CA VAL A 245 7.60 -11.60 7.63
C VAL A 245 6.44 -12.59 7.56
N VAL A 246 5.48 -12.41 6.64
CA VAL A 246 4.40 -13.39 6.45
C VAL A 246 4.96 -14.76 6.04
N GLY A 247 5.98 -14.79 5.18
CA GLY A 247 6.68 -16.01 4.80
C GLY A 247 7.33 -16.71 6.00
N ALA A 248 8.00 -15.96 6.88
CA ALA A 248 8.61 -16.48 8.10
C ALA A 248 7.55 -17.00 9.09
N VAL A 249 6.42 -16.30 9.24
CA VAL A 249 5.30 -16.78 10.06
C VAL A 249 4.78 -18.11 9.51
N TYR A 250 4.61 -18.23 8.20
CA TYR A 250 4.18 -19.47 7.57
C TYR A 250 5.17 -20.62 7.80
N THR A 251 6.47 -20.40 7.61
CA THR A 251 7.48 -21.47 7.74
C THR A 251 7.65 -21.97 9.17
N HIS A 252 7.56 -21.08 10.17
CA HIS A 252 7.80 -21.45 11.59
C HIS A 252 6.52 -21.75 12.38
N SER A 253 5.40 -21.07 12.07
CA SER A 253 4.15 -21.18 12.82
C SER A 253 3.02 -21.89 12.06
N GLY A 254 3.21 -22.18 10.77
CA GLY A 254 2.24 -22.88 9.93
C GLY A 254 1.20 -21.97 9.26
N GLN A 255 0.29 -22.60 8.51
CA GLN A 255 -0.70 -21.92 7.68
C GLN A 255 -1.71 -21.08 8.47
N ASP A 256 -2.26 -21.62 9.56
CA ASP A 256 -3.32 -20.95 10.32
C ASP A 256 -2.83 -19.63 10.94
N ALA A 257 -1.64 -19.65 11.54
CA ALA A 257 -1.00 -18.47 12.11
C ALA A 257 -0.72 -17.40 11.06
N ALA A 258 -0.25 -17.81 9.87
CA ALA A 258 0.00 -16.87 8.77
C ALA A 258 -1.31 -16.24 8.25
N ARG A 259 -2.37 -17.05 8.13
CA ARG A 259 -3.70 -16.57 7.70
C ARG A 259 -4.25 -15.54 8.67
N ASP A 260 -4.18 -15.83 9.96
CA ASP A 260 -4.67 -14.94 11.01
C ASP A 260 -3.84 -13.65 11.08
N PHE A 261 -2.53 -13.74 10.85
CA PHE A 261 -1.65 -12.59 10.73
C PHE A 261 -2.00 -11.69 9.54
N VAL A 262 -2.27 -12.27 8.36
CA VAL A 262 -2.73 -11.53 7.16
C VAL A 262 -4.11 -10.91 7.40
N LYS A 263 -5.05 -11.65 8.02
CA LYS A 263 -6.37 -11.13 8.40
C LYS A 263 -6.24 -9.90 9.30
N ALA A 264 -5.36 -9.95 10.31
CA ALA A 264 -5.17 -8.87 11.28
C ALA A 264 -4.45 -7.62 10.74
N HIS A 265 -3.45 -7.78 9.86
CA HIS A 265 -2.62 -6.64 9.43
C HIS A 265 -2.94 -6.13 8.03
N VAL A 266 -3.31 -7.03 7.11
CA VAL A 266 -3.55 -6.70 5.70
C VAL A 266 -5.03 -6.46 5.45
N LEU A 267 -5.90 -7.41 5.81
CA LEU A 267 -7.35 -7.34 5.54
C LEU A 267 -8.12 -6.45 6.49
N ALA A 268 -7.59 -6.16 7.69
CA ALA A 268 -8.23 -5.26 8.66
C ALA A 268 -8.32 -3.80 8.19
N ARG A 269 -7.59 -3.41 7.13
CA ARG A 269 -7.64 -2.06 6.57
C ARG A 269 -8.96 -1.83 5.82
N GLN A 270 -9.48 -0.62 5.95
CA GLN A 270 -10.66 -0.19 5.19
C GLN A 270 -10.24 0.31 3.81
N VAL A 271 -10.70 -0.37 2.77
CA VAL A 271 -10.51 0.00 1.37
C VAL A 271 -11.89 0.20 0.74
N ASP A 272 -12.14 1.40 0.22
CA ASP A 272 -13.41 1.71 -0.44
C ASP A 272 -13.35 1.38 -1.93
N VAL A 273 -13.83 0.17 -2.27
CA VAL A 273 -13.89 -0.34 -3.64
C VAL A 273 -14.84 0.48 -4.53
N SER A 274 -15.80 1.21 -3.95
CA SER A 274 -16.75 2.01 -4.74
C SER A 274 -16.08 3.17 -5.50
N THR A 275 -14.93 3.63 -5.01
CA THR A 275 -14.11 4.70 -5.62
C THR A 275 -13.26 4.22 -6.79
N MET A 276 -13.07 2.90 -6.94
CA MET A 276 -12.21 2.31 -7.97
C MET A 276 -12.89 2.13 -9.32
N PHE A 277 -14.21 2.37 -9.39
CA PHE A 277 -14.98 2.22 -10.62
C PHE A 277 -14.85 3.45 -11.52
N GLU A 278 -14.47 3.22 -12.77
CA GLU A 278 -14.49 4.20 -13.85
C GLU A 278 -15.37 3.68 -15.00
N PHE A 279 -16.46 4.39 -15.29
CA PHE A 279 -17.39 4.02 -16.35
C PHE A 279 -17.24 4.94 -17.56
N LYS A 280 -17.15 4.36 -18.76
CA LYS A 280 -17.12 5.13 -20.01
C LYS A 280 -18.53 5.43 -20.53
N LEU A 281 -19.36 4.40 -20.66
CA LEU A 281 -20.72 4.49 -21.22
C LEU A 281 -21.74 3.71 -20.36
N PRO A 282 -22.03 4.16 -19.13
CA PRO A 282 -22.84 3.42 -18.16
C PRO A 282 -24.31 3.27 -18.57
N THR A 283 -24.86 4.19 -19.39
CA THR A 283 -26.23 4.04 -19.90
C THR A 283 -26.35 2.84 -20.84
N ARG A 284 -25.37 2.67 -21.73
CA ARG A 284 -25.28 1.52 -22.64
C ARG A 284 -25.03 0.25 -21.86
N GLU A 285 -24.05 0.25 -20.95
CA GLU A 285 -23.72 -0.90 -20.11
C GLU A 285 -24.92 -1.35 -19.27
N LEU A 286 -25.67 -0.42 -18.67
CA LEU A 286 -26.89 -0.74 -17.93
C LEU A 286 -27.98 -1.33 -18.82
N SER A 287 -28.16 -0.81 -20.04
CA SER A 287 -29.13 -1.39 -20.98
C SER A 287 -28.76 -2.83 -21.39
N MET A 288 -27.47 -3.11 -21.56
CA MET A 288 -26.95 -4.45 -21.87
C MET A 288 -27.09 -5.38 -20.67
N LEU A 289 -26.88 -4.87 -19.45
CA LEU A 289 -27.13 -5.60 -18.21
C LEU A 289 -28.61 -6.01 -18.11
N CYS A 290 -29.54 -5.06 -18.28
CA CYS A 290 -30.97 -5.36 -18.25
C CYS A 290 -31.36 -6.39 -19.31
N ALA A 291 -30.85 -6.25 -20.54
CA ALA A 291 -31.10 -7.22 -21.61
C ALA A 291 -30.54 -8.61 -21.29
N ARG A 292 -29.36 -8.70 -20.67
CA ARG A 292 -28.71 -9.96 -20.28
C ARG A 292 -29.48 -10.69 -19.19
N GLU A 293 -29.93 -9.96 -18.18
CA GLU A 293 -30.67 -10.53 -17.03
C GLU A 293 -32.17 -10.72 -17.32
N GLY A 294 -32.67 -10.28 -18.48
CA GLY A 294 -34.08 -10.37 -18.86
C GLY A 294 -34.99 -9.35 -18.18
N PHE A 295 -34.44 -8.24 -17.69
CA PHE A 295 -35.19 -7.12 -17.13
C PHE A 295 -35.80 -6.25 -18.23
N GLU A 296 -36.86 -5.51 -17.89
CA GLU A 296 -37.40 -4.48 -18.78
C GLU A 296 -36.35 -3.39 -19.06
N ALA A 297 -36.42 -2.78 -20.24
CA ALA A 297 -35.47 -1.75 -20.64
C ALA A 297 -35.45 -0.59 -19.61
N PRO A 298 -34.25 -0.12 -19.20
CA PRO A 298 -34.15 0.90 -18.16
C PRO A 298 -34.63 2.26 -18.68
N ILE A 299 -35.60 2.85 -17.99
CA ILE A 299 -36.18 4.16 -18.29
C ILE A 299 -35.77 5.16 -17.20
N ALA A 300 -35.18 6.28 -17.62
CA ALA A 300 -34.86 7.39 -16.71
C ALA A 300 -36.11 8.24 -16.47
N ARG A 301 -36.44 8.48 -15.19
CA ARG A 301 -37.55 9.34 -14.75
C ARG A 301 -37.00 10.46 -13.87
N LEU A 302 -37.53 11.67 -14.05
CA LEU A 302 -37.23 12.79 -13.18
C LEU A 302 -38.05 12.67 -11.89
N GLU A 303 -37.39 12.53 -10.75
CA GLU A 303 -38.07 12.35 -9.46
C GLU A 303 -38.30 13.68 -8.76
N SER A 304 -37.27 14.53 -8.74
CA SER A 304 -37.39 15.89 -8.24
C SER A 304 -36.42 16.82 -8.95
N GLU A 305 -36.79 18.11 -8.97
CA GLU A 305 -35.93 19.15 -9.51
C GLU A 305 -36.06 20.43 -8.70
N THR A 306 -34.97 21.19 -8.66
CA THR A 306 -34.97 22.51 -8.06
C THR A 306 -34.05 23.45 -8.83
N GLY A 307 -34.46 24.72 -8.94
CA GLY A 307 -33.64 25.77 -9.52
C GLY A 307 -33.30 25.58 -11.00
N ARG A 308 -34.18 24.97 -11.82
CA ARG A 308 -33.95 24.66 -13.25
C ARG A 308 -33.39 25.84 -14.07
N HIS A 309 -33.84 27.06 -13.79
CA HIS A 309 -33.38 28.30 -14.45
C HIS A 309 -32.39 29.11 -13.60
N SER A 310 -31.68 28.47 -12.67
CA SER A 310 -30.63 29.09 -11.86
C SER A 310 -29.24 28.72 -12.39
N ARG A 311 -28.20 29.35 -11.83
CA ARG A 311 -26.80 29.01 -12.15
C ARG A 311 -26.41 27.60 -11.67
N THR A 312 -27.06 27.11 -10.61
CA THR A 312 -26.75 25.83 -9.96
C THR A 312 -28.03 25.03 -9.75
N PRO A 313 -28.66 24.56 -10.86
CA PRO A 313 -29.82 23.68 -10.77
C PRO A 313 -29.44 22.34 -10.14
N VAL A 314 -30.41 21.63 -9.58
CA VAL A 314 -30.23 20.27 -9.10
C VAL A 314 -31.38 19.42 -9.64
N PHE A 315 -31.02 18.39 -10.40
CA PHE A 315 -31.95 17.40 -10.93
C PHE A 315 -31.66 16.04 -10.28
N ILE A 316 -32.70 15.40 -9.76
CA ILE A 316 -32.65 14.04 -9.22
C ILE A 316 -33.37 13.12 -10.18
N VAL A 317 -32.63 12.20 -10.78
CA VAL A 317 -33.12 11.24 -11.76
C VAL A 317 -33.02 9.83 -11.18
N GLY A 318 -34.13 9.09 -11.26
CA GLY A 318 -34.19 7.66 -10.96
C GLY A 318 -34.23 6.84 -12.25
N ILE A 319 -33.53 5.71 -12.27
CA ILE A 319 -33.63 4.74 -13.37
C ILE A 319 -34.50 3.58 -12.91
N TYR A 320 -35.52 3.28 -13.71
CA TYR A 320 -36.50 2.26 -13.43
C TYR A 320 -36.46 1.16 -14.49
N SER A 321 -36.60 -0.09 -14.05
CA SER A 321 -36.96 -1.22 -14.90
C SER A 321 -38.36 -1.65 -14.49
N GLY A 322 -39.35 -1.37 -15.33
CA GLY A 322 -40.77 -1.48 -15.00
C GLY A 322 -41.19 -0.62 -13.79
N SER A 323 -41.39 -1.29 -12.66
CA SER A 323 -41.77 -0.66 -11.38
C SER A 323 -40.60 -0.52 -10.40
N GLU A 324 -39.52 -1.25 -10.59
CA GLU A 324 -38.38 -1.26 -9.66
C GLU A 324 -37.39 -0.13 -9.99
N LYS A 325 -36.94 0.57 -8.95
CA LYS A 325 -35.90 1.60 -9.05
C LYS A 325 -34.53 0.95 -8.92
N LEU A 326 -33.75 0.94 -10.00
CA LEU A 326 -32.41 0.36 -10.05
C LEU A 326 -31.34 1.27 -9.45
N GLY A 327 -31.50 2.59 -9.62
CA GLY A 327 -30.52 3.57 -9.14
C GLY A 327 -31.04 4.99 -9.19
N GLU A 328 -30.38 5.87 -8.44
CA GLU A 328 -30.69 7.29 -8.33
C GLU A 328 -29.41 8.11 -8.51
N GLY A 329 -29.53 9.27 -9.15
CA GLY A 329 -28.42 10.19 -9.36
C GLY A 329 -28.85 11.64 -9.36
N GLY A 330 -28.16 12.46 -8.58
CA GLY A 330 -28.31 13.92 -8.56
C GLY A 330 -27.19 14.62 -9.35
N GLY A 331 -27.55 15.59 -10.19
CA GLY A 331 -26.59 16.37 -10.97
C GLY A 331 -27.08 17.76 -11.40
N PRO A 332 -26.18 18.63 -11.87
CA PRO A 332 -26.51 19.98 -12.34
C PRO A 332 -27.10 20.02 -13.76
N SER A 333 -27.14 18.89 -14.46
CA SER A 333 -27.86 18.75 -15.72
C SER A 333 -28.62 17.43 -15.73
N LEU A 334 -29.69 17.37 -16.52
CA LEU A 334 -30.47 16.14 -16.71
C LEU A 334 -29.58 14.99 -17.22
N ASP A 335 -28.62 15.31 -18.08
CA ASP A 335 -27.68 14.33 -18.63
C ASP A 335 -26.71 13.79 -17.57
N ILE A 336 -26.13 14.68 -16.75
CA ILE A 336 -25.21 14.27 -15.66
C ILE A 336 -25.97 13.48 -14.59
N ALA A 337 -27.19 13.91 -14.23
CA ALA A 337 -28.02 13.21 -13.27
C ALA A 337 -28.36 11.79 -13.75
N ARG A 338 -28.77 11.65 -15.02
CA ARG A 338 -28.99 10.36 -15.69
C ARG A 338 -27.73 9.50 -15.72
N TRP A 339 -26.59 10.07 -16.11
CA TRP A 339 -25.30 9.38 -16.17
C TRP A 339 -24.89 8.83 -14.79
N LYS A 340 -25.04 9.65 -13.74
CA LYS A 340 -24.76 9.28 -12.35
C LYS A 340 -25.73 8.23 -11.81
N ALA A 341 -27.01 8.33 -12.14
CA ALA A 341 -28.00 7.33 -11.79
C ALA A 341 -27.65 5.96 -12.40
N SER A 342 -27.20 5.94 -13.66
CA SER A 342 -26.74 4.70 -14.32
C SER A 342 -25.49 4.13 -13.66
N MET A 343 -24.51 4.98 -13.33
CA MET A 343 -23.31 4.52 -12.61
C MET A 343 -23.66 3.94 -11.24
N ASN A 344 -24.57 4.56 -10.50
CA ASN A 344 -24.99 4.06 -9.20
C ASN A 344 -25.72 2.72 -9.29
N ALA A 345 -26.57 2.52 -10.32
CA ALA A 345 -27.20 1.24 -10.59
C ALA A 345 -26.17 0.14 -10.89
N LEU A 346 -25.17 0.42 -11.74
CA LEU A 346 -24.08 -0.51 -12.04
C LEU A 346 -23.21 -0.81 -10.82
N LYS A 347 -22.86 0.22 -10.02
CA LYS A 347 -22.13 0.02 -8.76
C LYS A 347 -22.91 -0.85 -7.80
N ALA A 348 -24.22 -0.65 -7.65
CA ALA A 348 -25.07 -1.49 -6.81
C ALA A 348 -25.07 -2.95 -7.28
N TRP A 349 -25.10 -3.19 -8.59
CA TRP A 349 -24.99 -4.52 -9.17
C TRP A 349 -23.64 -5.19 -8.87
N TYR A 350 -22.54 -4.51 -9.15
CA TYR A 350 -21.18 -5.05 -9.02
C TYR A 350 -20.69 -5.15 -7.57
N LEU A 351 -21.12 -4.24 -6.69
CA LEU A 351 -20.79 -4.24 -5.26
C LEU A 351 -21.77 -5.08 -4.41
N TYR A 352 -22.62 -5.88 -5.05
CA TYR A 352 -23.43 -6.87 -4.35
C TYR A 352 -22.53 -7.72 -3.43
N SER A 353 -22.91 -7.79 -2.16
CA SER A 353 -22.20 -8.58 -1.16
C SER A 353 -23.19 -9.52 -0.44
N PRO A 354 -22.93 -10.84 -0.40
CA PRO A 354 -23.78 -11.79 0.32
C PRO A 354 -23.88 -11.54 1.84
N GLY A 355 -22.96 -10.75 2.41
CA GLY A 355 -22.98 -10.35 3.81
C GLY A 355 -21.65 -9.75 4.27
N ASN A 356 -21.63 -9.09 5.44
CA ASN A 356 -20.42 -8.45 5.97
C ASN A 356 -19.35 -9.45 6.42
N LYS A 357 -19.77 -10.61 6.95
CA LYS A 357 -18.87 -11.70 7.36
C LYS A 357 -19.01 -12.82 6.35
N VAL A 358 -18.13 -12.82 5.35
CA VAL A 358 -18.14 -13.86 4.33
C VAL A 358 -17.18 -14.98 4.71
N ARG A 359 -17.64 -16.22 4.56
CA ARG A 359 -16.79 -17.41 4.68
C ARG A 359 -15.92 -17.55 3.44
N VAL A 360 -14.64 -17.84 3.65
CA VAL A 360 -13.69 -18.06 2.55
C VAL A 360 -13.39 -19.56 2.42
N PRO A 361 -12.98 -20.04 1.22
CA PRO A 361 -12.63 -21.44 1.01
C PRO A 361 -11.56 -21.93 1.99
N SER A 362 -10.58 -21.07 2.33
CA SER A 362 -9.54 -21.43 3.30
C SER A 362 -10.04 -21.69 4.73
N ASP A 363 -11.26 -21.28 5.10
CA ASP A 363 -11.86 -21.63 6.39
C ASP A 363 -12.22 -23.13 6.45
N MET A 364 -12.21 -23.85 5.32
CA MET A 364 -12.44 -25.31 5.28
C MET A 364 -11.26 -26.14 5.78
N TYR A 365 -10.08 -25.54 5.94
CA TYR A 365 -8.93 -26.20 6.55
C TYR A 365 -9.03 -26.32 8.08
N GLU A 366 -9.95 -25.58 8.71
CA GLU A 366 -10.17 -25.65 10.15
C GLU A 366 -10.81 -26.98 10.56
N PRO A 367 -10.40 -27.58 11.70
CA PRO A 367 -10.88 -28.89 12.12
C PRO A 367 -12.40 -28.94 12.37
N ASP A 368 -13.00 -27.84 12.83
CA ASP A 368 -14.42 -27.72 13.15
C ASP A 368 -15.23 -26.99 12.06
N ALA A 369 -14.73 -26.98 10.82
CA ALA A 369 -15.35 -26.24 9.73
C ALA A 369 -16.75 -26.79 9.38
N LYS A 370 -17.76 -25.91 9.40
CA LYS A 370 -19.10 -26.22 8.88
C LYS A 370 -19.01 -26.56 7.39
N ARG A 371 -19.89 -27.46 6.93
CA ARG A 371 -20.02 -27.84 5.51
C ARG A 371 -19.97 -26.61 4.60
N TRP A 372 -19.17 -26.71 3.53
CA TRP A 372 -19.01 -25.64 2.56
C TRP A 372 -20.34 -25.34 1.84
N LYS A 373 -20.67 -24.05 1.74
CA LYS A 373 -21.74 -23.55 0.87
C LYS A 373 -21.09 -22.62 -0.14
N ALA A 374 -21.15 -22.98 -1.41
CA ALA A 374 -20.52 -22.21 -2.47
C ALA A 374 -21.10 -20.77 -2.51
N PRO A 375 -20.26 -19.74 -2.65
CA PRO A 375 -20.73 -18.39 -2.91
C PRO A 375 -21.36 -18.32 -4.32
N HIS A 376 -22.10 -17.23 -4.56
CA HIS A 376 -22.57 -16.92 -5.91
C HIS A 376 -21.36 -16.71 -6.84
N ILE A 377 -21.38 -17.34 -8.01
CA ILE A 377 -20.38 -17.16 -9.06
C ILE A 377 -21.06 -16.40 -10.19
N ASP A 378 -20.57 -15.19 -10.47
CA ASP A 378 -21.10 -14.37 -11.56
C ASP A 378 -20.62 -14.88 -12.93
N ILE A 379 -21.39 -14.57 -13.96
CA ILE A 379 -21.07 -14.91 -15.35
C ILE A 379 -20.08 -13.93 -16.00
N GLY A 380 -19.65 -12.91 -15.26
CA GLY A 380 -18.67 -11.91 -15.67
C GLY A 380 -19.25 -10.51 -15.88
N GLU A 381 -18.37 -9.54 -16.09
CA GLU A 381 -18.73 -8.15 -16.36
C GLU A 381 -19.48 -8.00 -17.70
N VAL A 382 -20.27 -6.93 -17.81
CA VAL A 382 -20.99 -6.61 -19.05
C VAL A 382 -20.01 -5.93 -20.03
N ILE A 383 -19.99 -6.37 -21.29
CA ILE A 383 -19.05 -5.90 -22.33
C ILE A 383 -19.76 -5.00 -23.35
#